data_AF-A0A9D7NBW9-F1
#
_entry.id   AF-A0A9D7NBW9-F1
#
_cell.length_a   1.000
_cell.length_b   1.000
_cell.length_c   1.000
_cell.angle_alpha   90.00
_cell.angle_beta   90.00
_cell.angle_gamma   90.00
#
_symmetry.space_group_name_H-M   'P 1'
#
loop_
_entity.id
_entity.type
_entity.pdbx_description
1 polymer ?
#
loop_
_entity_poly.entity_id
_entity_poly.type
_entity_poly.pdbx_seq_one_letter_code
_entity_poly.pdbx_strand_id
1 'polypeptide(L)'
;MSDNVIHGLFEDHKAQLWISTAMGICRFNPDGTFTQIRARDGLSNDYVYGMLEDQKGNFWMSTNKGITRWDMKKKFRLYDLFDGLQSNEFNDGSYYHSLRTGELFFGGINGLTVFHPDSIRDNPLRPNIIISRLLYYAEGKNSSQLVEAKGIGEKKSIALNHQQKTLVQVEFAALSFSKPNKNQYAYKLEGLQKQWIALGSNREVSFAQLPIGRYTLRIKGSNGDQVWNEKGTSLQIIIKPPWWWTNLAKLLYLIGALSALAFLYNYDQRRRKIRADVQRLQELDAFKTRFLPISPMNFVHH
;
A
#
# COMPACT_ATOMS: atom_id res chain seq x y z
N MET A 1 -40.83 -4.17 12.63
CA MET A 1 -40.23 -2.84 12.40
C MET A 1 -39.38 -2.51 13.62
N SER A 2 -38.12 -2.12 13.45
CA SER A 2 -37.24 -1.77 14.58
C SER A 2 -37.10 -0.27 14.82
N ASP A 3 -37.78 0.55 14.02
CA ASP A 3 -37.78 2.01 14.12
C ASP A 3 -39.23 2.51 14.11
N ASN A 4 -39.51 3.50 14.94
CA ASN A 4 -40.85 4.05 15.15
C ASN A 4 -41.03 5.39 14.43
N VAL A 5 -40.01 5.89 13.72
CA VAL A 5 -40.07 7.13 12.96
C VAL A 5 -40.15 6.82 11.46
N ILE A 6 -41.24 7.29 10.84
CA ILE A 6 -41.47 7.20 9.40
C ILE A 6 -41.22 8.58 8.81
N HIS A 7 -40.29 8.68 7.87
CA HIS A 7 -39.92 9.94 7.21
C HIS A 7 -40.71 10.17 5.91
N GLY A 8 -41.19 9.08 5.31
CA GLY A 8 -41.87 9.15 4.03
C GLY A 8 -42.57 7.85 3.67
N LEU A 9 -43.63 8.00 2.90
CA LEU A 9 -44.38 6.92 2.27
C LEU A 9 -44.36 7.18 0.76
N PHE A 10 -44.07 6.14 -0.01
CA PHE A 10 -43.97 6.21 -1.45
C PHE A 10 -44.60 4.97 -2.06
N GLU A 11 -45.47 5.14 -3.04
CA GLU A 11 -46.04 4.05 -3.83
C GLU A 11 -45.38 4.04 -5.21
N ASP A 12 -44.80 2.90 -5.60
CA ASP A 12 -44.18 2.75 -6.91
C ASP A 12 -45.22 2.45 -8.01
N HIS A 13 -44.81 2.49 -9.28
CA HIS A 13 -45.68 2.19 -10.43
C HIS A 13 -46.24 0.75 -10.44
N LYS A 14 -45.74 -0.15 -9.58
CA LYS A 14 -46.23 -1.52 -9.41
C LYS A 14 -47.17 -1.65 -8.21
N ALA A 15 -47.64 -0.53 -7.66
CA ALA A 15 -48.48 -0.45 -6.47
C ALA A 15 -47.83 -1.12 -5.24
N GLN A 16 -46.49 -1.10 -5.15
CA GLN A 16 -45.78 -1.53 -3.95
C GLN A 16 -45.55 -0.32 -3.05
N LEU A 17 -45.87 -0.50 -1.76
CA LEU A 17 -45.66 0.53 -0.76
C LEU A 17 -44.24 0.45 -0.19
N TRP A 18 -43.55 1.58 -0.26
CA TRP A 18 -42.23 1.82 0.28
C TRP A 18 -42.31 2.83 1.43
N ILE A 19 -41.57 2.54 2.49
CA ILE A 19 -41.54 3.33 3.71
C ILE A 19 -40.09 3.71 3.98
N SER A 20 -39.80 5.01 4.04
CA SER A 20 -38.48 5.50 4.45
C SER A 20 -38.44 5.71 5.97
N THR A 21 -37.36 5.25 6.59
CA THR A 21 -37.14 5.24 8.05
C THR A 21 -35.74 5.76 8.37
N ALA A 22 -35.42 6.02 9.65
CA ALA A 22 -34.05 6.35 10.04
C ALA A 22 -33.11 5.13 9.98
N MET A 23 -33.67 3.92 9.79
CA MET A 23 -32.98 2.64 9.67
C MET A 23 -33.12 2.00 8.27
N GLY A 24 -33.16 2.80 7.22
CA GLY A 24 -33.22 2.39 5.82
C GLY A 24 -34.62 2.50 5.22
N ILE A 25 -34.87 1.71 4.17
CA ILE A 25 -36.18 1.62 3.54
C ILE A 25 -36.82 0.25 3.81
N CYS A 26 -38.13 0.24 3.96
CA CYS A 26 -38.93 -0.96 4.11
C CYS A 26 -39.91 -1.06 2.94
N ARG A 27 -39.90 -2.17 2.23
CA ARG A 27 -40.96 -2.53 1.29
C ARG A 27 -42.04 -3.31 2.03
N PHE A 28 -43.29 -2.89 1.92
CA PHE A 28 -44.43 -3.66 2.38
C PHE A 28 -44.75 -4.78 1.37
N ASN A 29 -44.85 -6.00 1.86
CA ASN A 29 -45.18 -7.17 1.04
C ASN A 29 -46.67 -7.50 1.17
N PRO A 30 -47.28 -8.12 0.14
CA PRO A 30 -48.71 -8.47 0.16
C PRO A 30 -49.12 -9.42 1.30
N ASP A 31 -48.18 -10.17 1.86
CA ASP A 31 -48.38 -11.08 3.00
C ASP A 31 -48.39 -10.35 4.36
N GLY A 32 -48.32 -9.01 4.36
CA GLY A 32 -48.28 -8.19 5.56
C GLY A 32 -46.88 -8.05 6.18
N THR A 33 -45.85 -8.65 5.58
CA THR A 33 -44.47 -8.54 6.07
C THR A 33 -43.74 -7.32 5.48
N PHE A 34 -42.57 -7.00 6.05
CA PHE A 34 -41.71 -5.94 5.56
C PHE A 34 -40.35 -6.49 5.16
N THR A 35 -39.86 -6.12 3.98
CA THR A 35 -38.47 -6.36 3.56
C THR A 35 -37.67 -5.08 3.76
N GLN A 36 -36.67 -5.14 4.64
CA GLN A 36 -35.84 -3.98 4.97
C GLN A 36 -34.54 -3.98 4.17
N ILE A 37 -34.16 -2.81 3.69
CA ILE A 37 -32.91 -2.54 2.97
C ILE A 37 -32.17 -1.44 3.72
N ARG A 38 -30.92 -1.73 4.12
CA ARG A 38 -30.06 -0.85 4.92
C ARG A 38 -28.74 -0.56 4.20
N ALA A 39 -27.89 0.23 4.83
CA ALA A 39 -26.55 0.55 4.36
C ALA A 39 -25.68 -0.70 4.13
N ARG A 40 -25.83 -1.71 5.01
CA ARG A 40 -25.17 -3.02 4.84
C ARG A 40 -25.59 -3.77 3.57
N ASP A 41 -26.75 -3.44 3.01
CA ASP A 41 -27.32 -4.06 1.82
C ASP A 41 -26.98 -3.27 0.54
N GLY A 42 -26.21 -2.18 0.67
CA GLY A 42 -25.69 -1.36 -0.44
C GLY A 42 -26.21 0.08 -0.50
N LEU A 43 -27.17 0.45 0.36
CA LEU A 43 -27.61 1.84 0.50
C LEU A 43 -26.43 2.70 1.03
N SER A 44 -26.35 3.98 0.66
CA SER A 44 -25.22 4.81 1.10
C SER A 44 -25.31 5.23 2.58
N ASN A 45 -26.54 5.30 3.11
CA ASN A 45 -26.87 5.74 4.45
C ASN A 45 -28.19 5.11 4.89
N ASP A 46 -28.33 4.77 6.17
CA ASP A 46 -29.59 4.26 6.72
C ASP A 46 -30.66 5.35 6.82
N TYR A 47 -30.29 6.62 6.97
CA TYR A 47 -31.24 7.72 7.09
C TYR A 47 -31.72 8.18 5.70
N VAL A 48 -32.95 7.82 5.34
CA VAL A 48 -33.58 8.18 4.06
C VAL A 48 -34.69 9.19 4.27
N TYR A 49 -34.48 10.40 3.76
CA TYR A 49 -35.40 11.53 3.88
C TYR A 49 -36.58 11.44 2.91
N GLY A 50 -36.31 10.96 1.71
CA GLY A 50 -37.27 10.93 0.62
C GLY A 50 -36.91 9.91 -0.44
N MET A 51 -37.93 9.43 -1.15
CA MET A 51 -37.79 8.45 -2.21
C MET A 51 -38.70 8.85 -3.37
N LEU A 52 -38.14 8.86 -4.58
CA LEU A 52 -38.84 9.13 -5.82
C LEU A 52 -38.51 8.02 -6.82
N GLU A 53 -39.44 7.75 -7.74
CA GLU A 53 -39.22 6.86 -8.86
C GLU A 53 -39.13 7.67 -10.16
N ASP A 54 -38.14 7.36 -10.99
CA ASP A 54 -38.04 7.91 -12.34
C ASP A 54 -38.87 7.11 -13.36
N GLN A 55 -39.04 7.66 -14.57
CA GLN A 55 -39.81 7.01 -15.64
C GLN A 55 -39.25 5.65 -16.11
N LYS A 56 -38.02 5.31 -15.72
CA LYS A 56 -37.36 4.03 -16.03
C LYS A 56 -37.49 3.01 -14.90
N GLY A 57 -38.19 3.37 -13.81
CA GLY A 57 -38.37 2.52 -12.63
C GLY A 57 -37.15 2.47 -11.71
N ASN A 58 -36.20 3.41 -11.85
CA ASN A 58 -35.12 3.52 -10.85
C ASN A 58 -35.59 4.39 -9.68
N PHE A 59 -35.19 4.00 -8.48
CA PHE A 59 -35.48 4.77 -7.29
C PHE A 59 -34.34 5.74 -6.97
N TRP A 60 -34.71 6.94 -6.56
CA TRP A 60 -33.82 8.02 -6.17
C TRP A 60 -34.13 8.41 -4.73
N MET A 61 -33.14 8.31 -3.86
CA MET A 61 -33.31 8.50 -2.43
C MET A 61 -32.35 9.56 -1.89
N SER A 62 -32.87 10.57 -1.20
CA SER A 62 -32.07 11.58 -0.51
C SER A 62 -31.71 11.12 0.90
N THR A 63 -30.48 11.40 1.32
CA THR A 63 -29.90 10.94 2.59
C THR A 63 -28.96 11.99 3.20
N ASN A 64 -28.35 11.66 4.35
CA ASN A 64 -27.26 12.46 4.95
C ASN A 64 -25.91 12.36 4.23
N LYS A 65 -25.80 11.56 3.15
CA LYS A 65 -24.56 11.37 2.39
C LYS A 65 -24.71 11.69 0.90
N GLY A 66 -25.81 12.33 0.52
CA GLY A 66 -26.14 12.65 -0.86
C GLY A 66 -27.38 11.90 -1.35
N ILE A 67 -27.47 11.75 -2.67
CA ILE A 67 -28.58 11.08 -3.35
C ILE A 67 -28.11 9.70 -3.82
N THR A 68 -28.88 8.66 -3.53
CA THR A 68 -28.61 7.30 -4.03
C THR A 68 -29.61 6.93 -5.10
N ARG A 69 -29.11 6.53 -6.28
CA ARG A 69 -29.90 5.84 -7.30
C ARG A 69 -29.83 4.34 -7.06
N TRP A 70 -30.98 3.69 -7.02
CA TRP A 70 -31.12 2.24 -7.02
C TRP A 70 -31.77 1.80 -8.32
N ASP A 71 -30.98 1.13 -9.16
CA ASP A 71 -31.42 0.77 -10.51
C ASP A 71 -32.20 -0.56 -10.56
N MET A 72 -32.83 -0.82 -11.70
CA MET A 72 -33.58 -2.06 -11.98
C MET A 72 -32.73 -3.35 -11.90
N LYS A 73 -31.39 -3.24 -11.94
CA LYS A 73 -30.44 -4.35 -11.76
C LYS A 73 -30.01 -4.50 -10.29
N LYS A 74 -30.67 -3.77 -9.39
CA LYS A 74 -30.41 -3.71 -7.95
C LYS A 74 -29.03 -3.17 -7.59
N LYS A 75 -28.44 -2.33 -8.43
CA LYS A 75 -27.17 -1.65 -8.14
C LYS A 75 -27.45 -0.28 -7.51
N PHE A 76 -26.80 -0.02 -6.39
CA PHE A 76 -26.80 1.30 -5.76
C PHE A 76 -25.68 2.16 -6.34
N ARG A 77 -25.98 3.44 -6.58
CA ARG A 77 -25.02 4.45 -6.97
C ARG A 77 -25.22 5.71 -6.15
N LEU A 78 -24.18 6.11 -5.42
CA LEU A 78 -24.16 7.33 -4.64
C LEU A 78 -23.71 8.52 -5.49
N TYR A 79 -24.47 9.60 -5.42
CA TYR A 79 -24.09 10.93 -5.85
C TYR A 79 -23.87 11.81 -4.61
N ASP A 80 -22.77 12.55 -4.56
CA ASP A 80 -22.40 13.42 -3.44
C ASP A 80 -22.08 14.85 -3.91
N LEU A 81 -21.62 15.70 -2.99
CA LEU A 81 -21.21 17.08 -3.26
C LEU A 81 -20.26 17.20 -4.48
N PHE A 82 -19.36 16.23 -4.68
CA PHE A 82 -18.41 16.26 -5.80
C PHE A 82 -19.04 15.87 -7.15
N ASP A 83 -20.29 15.41 -7.17
CA ASP A 83 -21.09 15.26 -8.39
C ASP A 83 -21.94 16.51 -8.71
N GLY A 84 -21.84 17.57 -7.90
CA GLY A 84 -22.57 18.83 -8.11
C GLY A 84 -23.86 18.96 -7.31
N LEU A 85 -24.07 18.16 -6.27
CA LEU A 85 -25.19 18.34 -5.33
C LEU A 85 -25.02 19.63 -4.51
N GLN A 86 -26.13 20.19 -4.01
CA GLN A 86 -26.13 21.38 -3.15
C GLN A 86 -25.32 21.20 -1.84
N SER A 87 -25.39 19.99 -1.29
CA SER A 87 -24.71 19.50 -0.09
C SER A 87 -24.84 17.96 -0.07
N ASN A 88 -24.13 17.30 0.84
CA ASN A 88 -24.36 15.89 1.14
C ASN A 88 -25.60 15.69 2.02
N GLU A 89 -26.01 16.72 2.75
CA GLU A 89 -27.13 16.64 3.70
C GLU A 89 -28.42 17.19 3.08
N PHE A 90 -29.48 16.39 3.18
CA PHE A 90 -30.82 16.68 2.66
C PHE A 90 -31.83 16.75 3.81
N ASN A 91 -33.01 17.30 3.54
CA ASN A 91 -34.03 17.54 4.56
C ASN A 91 -35.24 16.62 4.42
N ASP A 92 -35.89 16.32 5.54
CA ASP A 92 -37.16 15.60 5.60
C ASP A 92 -38.23 16.26 4.72
N GLY A 93 -39.03 15.44 4.04
CA GLY A 93 -40.14 15.90 3.20
C GLY A 93 -39.75 16.74 1.98
N SER A 94 -38.46 17.00 1.76
CA SER A 94 -37.97 17.95 0.75
C SER A 94 -37.66 17.24 -0.57
N TYR A 95 -38.66 16.63 -1.18
CA TYR A 95 -38.53 15.90 -2.44
C TYR A 95 -39.78 16.03 -3.30
N TYR A 96 -39.61 16.15 -4.61
CA TYR A 96 -40.72 16.24 -5.56
C TYR A 96 -40.34 15.69 -6.94
N HIS A 97 -41.25 14.97 -7.59
CA HIS A 97 -41.11 14.52 -8.98
C HIS A 97 -42.12 15.27 -9.83
N SER A 98 -41.62 16.09 -10.76
CA SER A 98 -42.47 16.79 -11.73
C SER A 98 -42.89 15.83 -12.83
N LEU A 99 -44.13 15.33 -12.77
CA LEU A 99 -44.67 14.44 -13.81
C LEU A 99 -44.79 15.12 -15.19
N ARG A 100 -44.84 16.46 -15.23
CA ARG A 100 -44.89 17.21 -16.49
C ARG A 100 -43.53 17.27 -17.19
N THR A 101 -42.45 17.46 -16.43
CA THR A 101 -41.10 17.66 -16.99
C THR A 101 -40.17 16.47 -16.83
N GLY A 102 -40.51 15.49 -15.97
CA GLY A 102 -39.66 14.34 -15.62
C GLY A 102 -38.52 14.68 -14.65
N GLU A 103 -38.45 15.92 -14.17
CA GLU A 103 -37.38 16.37 -13.28
C GLU A 103 -37.62 15.93 -11.83
N LEU A 104 -36.53 15.57 -11.15
CA LEU A 104 -36.51 15.28 -9.74
C LEU A 104 -35.92 16.46 -8.97
N PHE A 105 -36.57 16.79 -7.86
CA PHE A 105 -36.23 17.88 -6.97
C PHE A 105 -35.91 17.30 -5.59
N PHE A 106 -34.78 17.70 -5.03
CA PHE A 106 -34.36 17.33 -3.68
C PHE A 106 -33.79 18.55 -2.95
N GLY A 107 -34.43 18.93 -1.83
CA GLY A 107 -34.03 20.06 -0.99
C GLY A 107 -33.16 19.62 0.19
N GLY A 108 -32.21 20.46 0.56
CA GLY A 108 -31.36 20.23 1.73
C GLY A 108 -30.89 21.53 2.37
N ILE A 109 -29.84 21.41 3.19
CA ILE A 109 -29.38 22.50 4.05
C ILE A 109 -28.81 23.71 3.30
N ASN A 110 -28.41 23.53 2.04
CA ASN A 110 -27.77 24.55 1.22
C ASN A 110 -28.53 24.78 -0.11
N GLY A 111 -29.85 24.60 -0.09
CA GLY A 111 -30.75 24.90 -1.21
C GLY A 111 -31.35 23.67 -1.87
N LEU A 112 -31.51 23.72 -3.20
CA LEU A 112 -32.29 22.76 -3.99
C LEU A 112 -31.43 22.16 -5.09
N THR A 113 -31.41 20.84 -5.19
CA THR A 113 -30.85 20.11 -6.34
C THR A 113 -31.98 19.71 -7.28
N VAL A 114 -31.82 20.02 -8.56
CA VAL A 114 -32.77 19.66 -9.63
C VAL A 114 -32.02 18.96 -10.76
N PHE A 115 -32.53 17.83 -11.22
CA PHE A 115 -31.97 17.16 -12.39
C PHE A 115 -33.02 16.30 -13.10
N HIS A 116 -32.80 16.07 -14.38
CA HIS A 116 -33.54 15.07 -15.14
C HIS A 116 -32.79 13.72 -15.05
N PRO A 117 -33.40 12.61 -14.60
CA PRO A 117 -32.73 11.33 -14.43
C PRO A 117 -31.99 10.83 -15.68
N ASP A 118 -32.57 11.09 -16.86
CA ASP A 118 -32.00 10.71 -18.16
C ASP A 118 -30.77 11.50 -18.61
N SER A 119 -30.51 12.68 -18.02
CA SER A 119 -29.32 13.47 -18.35
C SER A 119 -28.07 12.92 -17.64
N ILE A 120 -28.25 12.09 -16.61
CA ILE A 120 -27.16 11.54 -15.81
C ILE A 120 -26.49 10.39 -16.58
N ARG A 121 -25.27 10.64 -17.06
CA ARG A 121 -24.47 9.69 -17.83
C ARG A 121 -23.28 9.17 -17.04
N ASP A 122 -23.02 7.88 -17.20
CA ASP A 122 -21.87 7.22 -16.63
C ASP A 122 -20.66 7.41 -17.55
N ASN A 123 -19.47 7.62 -16.99
CA ASN A 123 -18.24 7.65 -17.76
C ASN A 123 -17.70 6.23 -17.97
N PRO A 124 -17.75 5.65 -19.18
CA PRO A 124 -17.29 4.28 -19.44
C PRO A 124 -15.76 4.18 -19.61
N LEU A 125 -15.03 5.30 -19.59
CA LEU A 125 -13.61 5.34 -19.89
C LEU A 125 -12.79 4.77 -18.75
N ARG A 126 -11.96 3.77 -19.08
CA ARG A 126 -10.97 3.19 -18.16
C ARG A 126 -9.73 4.10 -18.12
N PRO A 127 -9.36 4.63 -16.95
CA PRO A 127 -8.22 5.54 -16.88
C PRO A 127 -6.90 4.78 -17.04
N ASN A 128 -5.94 5.40 -17.74
CA ASN A 128 -4.56 4.96 -17.66
C ASN A 128 -4.00 5.32 -16.28
N ILE A 129 -3.25 4.38 -15.68
CA ILE A 129 -2.60 4.61 -14.39
C ILE A 129 -1.13 4.91 -14.65
N ILE A 130 -0.64 6.02 -14.13
CA ILE A 130 0.76 6.41 -14.22
C ILE A 130 1.38 6.47 -12.82
N ILE A 131 2.67 6.17 -12.73
CA ILE A 131 3.46 6.43 -11.53
C ILE A 131 4.02 7.83 -11.71
N SER A 132 3.56 8.77 -10.89
CA SER A 132 3.92 10.18 -10.98
C SER A 132 5.24 10.46 -10.27
N ARG A 133 5.46 9.79 -9.13
CA ARG A 133 6.63 10.03 -8.27
C ARG A 133 7.03 8.78 -7.54
N LEU A 134 8.34 8.62 -7.37
CA LEU A 134 8.91 7.62 -6.47
C LEU A 134 9.96 8.28 -5.60
N LEU A 135 9.76 8.18 -4.30
CA LEU A 135 10.71 8.62 -3.27
C LEU A 135 11.35 7.40 -2.64
N TYR A 136 12.65 7.45 -2.42
CA TYR A 136 13.35 6.43 -1.66
C TYR A 136 14.36 7.06 -0.71
N TYR A 137 14.61 6.39 0.41
CA TYR A 137 15.61 6.84 1.35
C TYR A 137 17.02 6.57 0.81
N ALA A 138 17.88 7.58 0.82
CA ALA A 138 19.29 7.45 0.50
C ALA A 138 20.14 8.08 1.61
N GLU A 139 21.12 7.31 2.11
CA GLU A 139 22.17 7.87 2.97
C GLU A 139 23.11 8.77 2.16
N GLY A 140 23.09 10.07 2.46
CA GLY A 140 24.11 11.03 2.06
C GLY A 140 25.24 11.12 3.10
N LYS A 141 26.36 11.75 2.72
CA LYS A 141 27.55 11.88 3.59
C LYS A 141 27.28 12.57 4.94
N ASN A 142 26.33 13.50 5.01
CA ASN A 142 26.07 14.34 6.20
C ASN A 142 24.63 14.29 6.73
N SER A 143 23.69 13.72 5.97
CA SER A 143 22.33 13.46 6.44
C SER A 143 21.66 12.46 5.50
N SER A 144 20.79 11.65 6.06
CA SER A 144 19.96 10.73 5.31
C SER A 144 18.70 11.45 4.85
N GLN A 145 18.39 11.42 3.55
CA GLN A 145 17.29 12.20 2.96
C GLN A 145 16.44 11.34 2.02
N LEU A 146 15.18 11.73 1.85
CA LEU A 146 14.31 11.18 0.81
C LEU A 146 14.72 11.77 -0.54
N VAL A 147 15.02 10.89 -1.49
CA VAL A 147 15.46 11.24 -2.84
C VAL A 147 14.39 10.82 -3.83
N GLU A 148 14.07 11.72 -4.75
CA GLU A 148 13.15 11.43 -5.86
C GLU A 148 13.88 10.74 -7.01
N ALA A 149 13.32 9.63 -7.50
CA ALA A 149 13.86 8.90 -8.63
C ALA A 149 13.56 9.62 -9.95
N LYS A 150 14.62 9.97 -10.69
CA LYS A 150 14.49 10.64 -12.00
C LYS A 150 13.96 9.70 -13.09
N GLY A 151 12.94 10.15 -13.80
CA GLY A 151 12.41 9.50 -15.01
C GLY A 151 11.50 8.29 -14.74
N ILE A 152 10.82 8.25 -13.59
CA ILE A 152 9.97 7.10 -13.21
C ILE A 152 8.79 6.88 -14.16
N GLY A 153 8.31 7.94 -14.83
CA GLY A 153 7.24 7.83 -15.84
C GLY A 153 7.62 6.94 -17.03
N GLU A 154 8.91 6.85 -17.37
CA GLU A 154 9.43 6.02 -18.46
C GLU A 154 10.06 4.71 -17.96
N LYS A 155 10.72 4.77 -16.79
CA LYS A 155 11.43 3.62 -16.22
C LYS A 155 10.47 2.63 -15.56
N LYS A 156 10.48 1.39 -16.06
CA LYS A 156 9.68 0.28 -15.50
C LYS A 156 10.36 -0.46 -14.34
N SER A 157 11.59 -0.08 -13.98
CA SER A 157 12.35 -0.73 -12.92
C SER A 157 13.26 0.24 -12.19
N ILE A 158 13.41 0.04 -10.88
CA ILE A 158 14.38 0.71 -10.05
C ILE A 158 15.17 -0.32 -9.24
N ALA A 159 16.48 -0.11 -9.13
CA ALA A 159 17.34 -0.93 -8.31
C ALA A 159 17.93 -0.08 -7.19
N LEU A 160 17.67 -0.47 -5.95
CA LEU A 160 18.05 0.23 -4.73
C LEU A 160 19.08 -0.63 -3.98
N ASN A 161 20.05 0.00 -3.33
CA ASN A 161 20.97 -0.72 -2.46
C ASN A 161 20.28 -1.00 -1.12
N HIS A 162 20.48 -2.20 -0.57
CA HIS A 162 19.95 -2.54 0.75
C HIS A 162 20.59 -1.65 1.83
N GLN A 163 19.78 -0.79 2.44
CA GLN A 163 20.14 0.03 3.60
C GLN A 163 19.21 -0.30 4.78
N GLN A 164 19.70 -0.14 6.00
CA GLN A 164 18.97 -0.48 7.24
C GLN A 164 17.64 0.29 7.40
N LYS A 165 17.45 1.41 6.68
CA LYS A 165 16.25 2.25 6.69
C LYS A 165 15.66 2.48 5.28
N THR A 166 15.61 1.43 4.45
CA THR A 166 15.04 1.56 3.10
C THR A 166 13.53 1.84 3.19
N LEU A 167 13.13 3.10 3.00
CA LEU A 167 11.74 3.50 2.77
C LEU A 167 11.57 3.75 1.27
N VAL A 168 10.54 3.15 0.67
CA VAL A 168 10.14 3.39 -0.73
C VAL A 168 8.70 3.88 -0.74
N GLN A 169 8.47 5.10 -1.20
CA GLN A 169 7.15 5.68 -1.38
C GLN A 169 6.87 5.84 -2.86
N VAL A 170 5.70 5.41 -3.30
CA VAL A 170 5.29 5.47 -4.70
C VAL A 170 3.95 6.19 -4.77
N GLU A 171 3.95 7.32 -5.47
CA GLU A 171 2.74 8.05 -5.83
C GLU A 171 2.33 7.69 -7.27
N PHE A 172 1.04 7.58 -7.49
CA PHE A 172 0.45 7.26 -8.78
C PHE A 172 -0.82 8.07 -9.02
N ALA A 173 -1.28 8.11 -10.25
CA ALA A 173 -2.50 8.80 -10.62
C ALA A 173 -3.26 8.05 -11.72
N ALA A 174 -4.58 7.98 -11.58
CA ALA A 174 -5.47 7.66 -12.68
C ALA A 174 -5.69 8.91 -13.54
N LEU A 175 -5.46 8.80 -14.84
CA LEU A 175 -5.71 9.87 -15.81
C LEU A 175 -7.21 10.02 -16.12
N SER A 176 -7.98 10.29 -15.07
CA SER A 176 -9.41 10.61 -15.08
C SER A 176 -9.62 11.85 -14.21
N PHE A 177 -9.75 13.00 -14.87
CA PHE A 177 -9.76 14.32 -14.22
C PHE A 177 -11.15 14.87 -13.92
N SER A 178 -12.21 14.22 -14.41
CA SER A 178 -13.58 14.71 -14.21
C SER A 178 -14.01 14.66 -12.74
N LYS A 179 -13.59 13.63 -12.00
CA LYS A 179 -13.92 13.41 -10.57
C LYS A 179 -12.73 12.78 -9.84
N PRO A 180 -11.60 13.50 -9.68
CA PRO A 180 -10.34 12.91 -9.24
C PRO A 180 -10.42 12.35 -7.81
N ASN A 181 -11.21 12.98 -6.94
CA ASN A 181 -11.41 12.56 -5.54
C ASN A 181 -12.15 11.23 -5.41
N LYS A 182 -12.85 10.79 -6.48
CA LYS A 182 -13.61 9.54 -6.51
C LYS A 182 -12.89 8.39 -7.18
N ASN A 183 -11.77 8.65 -7.86
CA ASN A 183 -10.95 7.59 -8.43
C ASN A 183 -10.55 6.62 -7.31
N GLN A 184 -10.72 5.32 -7.55
CA GLN A 184 -10.35 4.28 -6.60
C GLN A 184 -9.07 3.60 -7.04
N TYR A 185 -8.26 3.15 -6.09
CA TYR A 185 -7.00 2.47 -6.35
C TYR A 185 -6.88 1.18 -5.56
N ALA A 186 -6.12 0.25 -6.12
CA ALA A 186 -5.68 -0.94 -5.43
C ALA A 186 -4.25 -1.28 -5.85
N TYR A 187 -3.48 -1.83 -4.93
CA TYR A 187 -2.11 -2.25 -5.22
C TYR A 187 -1.85 -3.70 -4.80
N LYS A 188 -0.80 -4.26 -5.37
CA LYS A 188 -0.27 -5.58 -5.02
C LYS A 188 1.25 -5.55 -5.17
N LEU A 189 1.97 -5.93 -4.13
CA LEU A 189 3.43 -6.07 -4.16
C LEU A 189 3.81 -7.55 -4.28
N GLU A 190 4.01 -8.00 -5.52
CA GLU A 190 4.48 -9.37 -5.79
C GLU A 190 5.89 -9.56 -5.23
N GLY A 191 6.10 -10.67 -4.52
CA GLY A 191 7.31 -10.94 -3.75
C GLY A 191 7.14 -10.74 -2.24
N LEU A 192 6.12 -10.00 -1.80
CA LEU A 192 5.76 -9.86 -0.39
C LEU A 192 4.34 -10.39 -0.12
N GLN A 193 3.38 -10.04 -0.98
CA GLN A 193 1.97 -10.42 -0.81
C GLN A 193 1.34 -10.90 -2.14
N LYS A 194 0.34 -11.78 -2.03
CA LYS A 194 -0.38 -12.33 -3.20
C LYS A 194 -1.70 -11.63 -3.50
N GLN A 195 -2.33 -11.00 -2.51
CA GLN A 195 -3.65 -10.37 -2.63
C GLN A 195 -3.55 -8.87 -2.97
N TRP A 196 -4.61 -8.35 -3.60
CA TRP A 196 -4.79 -6.92 -3.84
C TRP A 196 -5.25 -6.24 -2.55
N ILE A 197 -4.66 -5.10 -2.23
CA ILE A 197 -5.08 -4.24 -1.12
C ILE A 197 -5.78 -3.01 -1.72
N ALA A 198 -7.00 -2.77 -1.29
CA ALA A 198 -7.76 -1.58 -1.66
C ALA A 198 -7.22 -0.35 -0.92
N LEU A 199 -7.03 0.76 -1.65
CA LEU A 199 -6.53 2.02 -1.11
C LEU A 199 -7.61 3.11 -1.02
N GLY A 200 -8.81 2.81 -1.50
CA GLY A 200 -9.83 3.84 -1.67
C GLY A 200 -9.34 4.89 -2.67
N SER A 201 -9.46 6.16 -2.30
CA SER A 201 -8.94 7.31 -3.07
C SER A 201 -7.47 7.65 -2.77
N ASN A 202 -6.79 6.89 -1.90
CA ASN A 202 -5.40 7.15 -1.60
C ASN A 202 -4.50 6.81 -2.81
N ARG A 203 -3.64 7.75 -3.16
CA ARG A 203 -2.80 7.72 -4.36
C ARG A 203 -1.33 7.42 -4.07
N GLU A 204 -1.02 7.05 -2.84
CA GLU A 204 0.33 6.78 -2.37
C GLU A 204 0.39 5.44 -1.64
N VAL A 205 1.48 4.70 -1.86
CA VAL A 205 1.86 3.54 -1.04
C VAL A 205 3.28 3.68 -0.55
N SER A 206 3.52 3.30 0.70
CA SER A 206 4.82 3.37 1.36
C SER A 206 5.23 1.99 1.89
N PHE A 207 6.45 1.58 1.57
CA PHE A 207 7.05 0.32 2.01
C PHE A 207 8.29 0.60 2.85
N ALA A 208 8.25 0.20 4.11
CA ALA A 208 9.40 0.30 5.01
C ALA A 208 10.16 -1.03 5.05
N GLN A 209 11.49 -0.95 5.06
CA GLN A 209 12.41 -2.07 5.33
C GLN A 209 12.17 -3.28 4.42
N LEU A 210 12.00 -3.04 3.11
CA LEU A 210 11.89 -4.14 2.15
C LEU A 210 13.13 -5.03 2.21
N PRO A 211 12.97 -6.35 2.40
CA PRO A 211 14.09 -7.29 2.36
C PRO A 211 14.82 -7.29 1.02
N ILE A 212 16.01 -7.88 1.00
CA ILE A 212 16.76 -8.13 -0.23
C ILE A 212 15.92 -9.03 -1.13
N GLY A 213 15.68 -8.59 -2.37
CA GLY A 213 14.80 -9.33 -3.27
C GLY A 213 14.39 -8.53 -4.51
N ARG A 214 13.58 -9.18 -5.34
CA ARG A 214 12.92 -8.58 -6.50
C ARG A 214 11.43 -8.54 -6.24
N TYR A 215 10.85 -7.36 -6.37
CA TYR A 215 9.44 -7.12 -6.17
C TYR A 215 8.83 -6.51 -7.43
N THR A 216 7.55 -6.82 -7.69
CA THR A 216 6.78 -6.14 -8.73
C THR A 216 5.58 -5.46 -8.07
N LEU A 217 5.64 -4.15 -7.98
CA LEU A 217 4.51 -3.33 -7.55
C LEU A 217 3.54 -3.21 -8.72
N ARG A 218 2.34 -3.77 -8.58
CA ARG A 218 1.23 -3.59 -9.52
C ARG A 218 0.22 -2.65 -8.90
N ILE A 219 -0.26 -1.70 -9.70
CA ILE A 219 -1.28 -0.73 -9.29
C ILE A 219 -2.36 -0.73 -10.36
N LYS A 220 -3.61 -0.85 -9.93
CA LYS A 220 -4.78 -0.63 -10.78
C LYS A 220 -5.64 0.48 -10.19
N GLY A 221 -6.49 1.07 -11.02
CA GLY A 221 -7.41 2.10 -10.55
C GLY A 221 -8.63 2.23 -11.43
N SER A 222 -9.61 2.98 -10.93
CA SER A 222 -10.86 3.29 -11.61
C SER A 222 -11.03 4.80 -11.77
N ASN A 223 -11.95 5.18 -12.66
CA ASN A 223 -12.45 6.55 -12.71
C ASN A 223 -13.44 6.80 -11.55
N GLY A 224 -13.92 8.03 -11.42
CA GLY A 224 -14.88 8.40 -10.37
C GLY A 224 -16.23 7.68 -10.42
N ASP A 225 -16.54 7.01 -11.54
CA ASP A 225 -17.74 6.21 -11.74
C ASP A 225 -17.48 4.69 -11.55
N GLN A 226 -16.33 4.35 -10.94
CA GLN A 226 -15.91 2.99 -10.59
C GLN A 226 -15.68 2.05 -11.79
N VAL A 227 -15.35 2.60 -12.96
CA VAL A 227 -14.92 1.79 -14.11
C VAL A 227 -13.42 1.50 -13.99
N TRP A 228 -13.09 0.24 -13.69
CA TRP A 228 -11.72 -0.20 -13.38
C TRP A 228 -10.87 -0.50 -14.62
N ASN A 229 -9.62 -0.05 -14.59
CA ASN A 229 -8.56 -0.53 -15.46
C ASN A 229 -7.81 -1.68 -14.78
N GLU A 230 -8.27 -2.92 -15.02
CA GLU A 230 -7.68 -4.14 -14.45
C GLU A 230 -6.25 -4.43 -14.94
N LYS A 231 -5.86 -3.90 -16.10
CA LYS A 231 -4.48 -4.06 -16.61
C LYS A 231 -3.49 -3.27 -15.75
N GLY A 232 -3.89 -2.06 -15.32
CA GLY A 232 -3.10 -1.20 -14.44
C GLY A 232 -1.72 -0.83 -15.00
N THR A 233 -0.81 -0.53 -14.08
CA THR A 233 0.62 -0.29 -14.33
C THR A 233 1.46 -1.10 -13.36
N SER A 234 2.75 -1.28 -13.69
CA SER A 234 3.66 -2.07 -12.86
C SER A 234 5.05 -1.46 -12.82
N LEU A 235 5.68 -1.54 -11.65
CA LEU A 235 7.06 -1.13 -11.40
C LEU A 235 7.84 -2.26 -10.73
N GLN A 236 8.99 -2.61 -11.29
CA GLN A 236 9.92 -3.53 -10.63
C GLN A 236 10.79 -2.79 -9.62
N ILE A 237 10.83 -3.28 -8.39
CA ILE A 237 11.65 -2.75 -7.30
C ILE A 237 12.65 -3.84 -6.91
N ILE A 238 13.93 -3.58 -7.10
CA ILE A 238 15.01 -4.54 -6.83
C ILE A 238 15.84 -4.02 -5.66
N ILE A 239 15.81 -4.73 -4.53
CA ILE A 239 16.67 -4.42 -3.38
C ILE A 239 17.93 -5.28 -3.48
N LYS A 240 19.06 -4.64 -3.82
CA LYS A 240 20.36 -5.30 -4.00
C LYS A 240 20.99 -5.65 -2.66
N PRO A 241 21.63 -6.82 -2.51
CA PRO A 241 22.38 -7.15 -1.31
C PRO A 241 23.55 -6.18 -1.08
N PRO A 242 24.03 -6.05 0.16
CA PRO A 242 25.25 -5.30 0.44
C PRO A 242 26.47 -5.86 -0.29
N TRP A 243 27.46 -5.02 -0.56
CA TRP A 243 28.64 -5.40 -1.33
C TRP A 243 29.52 -6.46 -0.64
N TRP A 244 29.52 -6.54 0.70
CA TRP A 244 30.25 -7.56 1.47
C TRP A 244 29.62 -8.96 1.38
N TRP A 245 28.43 -9.09 0.78
CA TRP A 245 27.79 -10.38 0.49
C TRP A 245 28.08 -10.88 -0.93
N THR A 246 28.88 -10.16 -1.72
CA THR A 246 29.25 -10.56 -3.08
C THR A 246 30.17 -11.80 -3.07
N ASN A 247 30.15 -12.57 -4.16
CA ASN A 247 31.03 -13.74 -4.31
C ASN A 247 32.52 -13.38 -4.21
N LEU A 248 32.88 -12.19 -4.70
CA LEU A 248 34.24 -11.66 -4.58
C LEU A 248 34.62 -11.39 -3.11
N ALA A 249 33.74 -10.76 -2.33
CA ALA A 249 33.98 -10.53 -0.90
C ALA A 249 34.15 -11.86 -0.14
N LYS A 250 33.32 -12.87 -0.45
CA LYS A 250 33.45 -14.22 0.12
C LYS A 250 34.80 -14.86 -0.22
N LEU A 251 35.27 -14.71 -1.47
CA LEU A 251 36.59 -15.20 -1.89
C LEU A 251 37.72 -14.49 -1.12
N LEU A 252 37.64 -13.18 -0.95
CA LEU A 252 38.61 -12.41 -0.18
C LEU A 252 38.64 -12.83 1.30
N TYR A 253 37.47 -13.07 1.91
CA TYR A 253 37.41 -13.61 3.28
C TYR A 253 38.02 -15.00 3.39
N LEU A 254 37.80 -15.87 2.39
CA LEU A 254 38.41 -17.19 2.34
C LEU A 254 39.94 -17.10 2.26
N ILE A 255 40.47 -16.24 1.38
CA ILE A 255 41.91 -16.02 1.22
C ILE A 255 42.51 -15.44 2.50
N GLY A 256 41.85 -14.46 3.12
CA GLY A 256 42.29 -13.89 4.39
C GLY A 256 42.30 -14.91 5.53
N ALA A 257 41.31 -15.81 5.59
CA ALA A 257 41.27 -16.89 6.57
C ALA A 257 42.41 -17.91 6.34
N LEU A 258 42.66 -18.29 5.09
CA LEU A 258 43.76 -19.19 4.73
C LEU A 258 45.13 -18.58 5.01
N SER A 259 45.31 -17.28 4.76
CA SER A 259 46.57 -16.59 5.05
C SER A 259 46.82 -16.48 6.56
N ALA A 260 45.76 -16.20 7.34
CA ALA A 260 45.85 -16.20 8.81
C ALA A 260 46.20 -17.59 9.36
N LEU A 261 45.58 -18.65 8.83
CA LEU A 261 45.91 -20.03 9.20
C LEU A 261 47.34 -20.40 8.83
N ALA A 262 47.79 -20.05 7.62
CA ALA A 262 49.17 -20.28 7.18
C ALA A 262 50.18 -19.50 8.04
N PHE A 263 49.86 -18.26 8.42
CA PHE A 263 50.67 -17.45 9.31
C PHE A 263 50.77 -18.08 10.69
N LEU A 264 49.65 -18.50 11.29
CA LEU A 264 49.61 -19.19 12.59
C LEU A 264 50.42 -20.49 12.55
N TYR A 265 50.28 -21.27 11.47
CA TYR A 265 51.03 -22.51 11.27
C TYR A 265 52.54 -22.26 11.16
N ASN A 266 52.95 -21.30 10.33
CA ASN A 266 54.36 -20.92 10.16
C ASN A 266 54.96 -20.36 11.46
N TYR A 267 54.17 -19.60 12.22
CA TYR A 267 54.58 -19.06 13.51
C TYR A 267 54.80 -20.17 14.55
N ASP A 268 53.91 -21.17 14.62
CA ASP A 268 54.10 -22.33 15.50
C ASP A 268 55.32 -23.16 15.10
N GLN A 269 55.50 -23.43 13.81
CA GLN A 269 56.68 -24.15 13.29
C GLN A 269 57.99 -23.42 13.63
N ARG A 270 58.04 -22.09 13.50
CA ARG A 270 59.20 -21.29 13.92
C ARG A 270 59.45 -21.41 15.42
N ARG A 271 58.40 -21.35 16.25
CA ARG A 271 58.54 -21.54 17.71
C ARG A 271 59.01 -22.94 18.09
N ARG A 272 58.61 -23.98 17.36
CA ARG A 272 59.11 -25.35 17.55
C ARG A 272 60.60 -25.46 17.18
N LYS A 273 61.01 -24.90 16.05
CA LYS A 273 62.43 -24.88 15.64
C LYS A 273 63.32 -24.15 16.65
N ILE A 274 62.92 -22.93 17.06
CA ILE A 274 63.66 -22.16 18.07
C ILE A 274 63.79 -22.94 19.38
N ARG A 275 62.73 -23.62 19.84
CA ARG A 275 62.80 -24.46 21.05
C ARG A 275 63.79 -25.63 20.89
N ALA A 276 63.80 -26.29 19.74
CA ALA A 276 64.74 -27.38 19.47
C ALA A 276 66.20 -26.90 19.38
N ASP A 277 66.44 -25.73 18.77
CA ASP A 277 67.78 -25.14 18.68
C ASP A 277 68.30 -24.72 20.06
N VAL A 278 67.43 -24.15 20.93
CA VAL A 278 67.78 -23.83 22.32
C VAL A 278 68.12 -25.09 23.12
N GLN A 279 67.35 -26.18 22.98
CA GLN A 279 67.66 -27.45 23.64
C GLN A 279 69.02 -28.02 23.20
N ARG A 280 69.32 -28.00 21.89
CA ARG A 280 70.64 -28.43 21.38
C ARG A 280 71.79 -27.58 21.91
N LEU A 281 71.61 -26.27 22.02
CA LEU A 281 72.62 -25.38 22.59
C LEU A 281 72.85 -25.69 24.09
N GLN A 282 71.79 -25.95 24.83
CA GLN A 282 71.89 -26.38 26.23
C GLN A 282 72.59 -27.74 26.37
N GLU A 283 72.32 -28.70 25.47
CA GLU A 283 73.03 -29.98 25.43
C GLU A 283 74.52 -29.81 25.08
N LEU A 284 74.86 -28.94 24.13
CA LEU A 284 76.23 -28.60 23.76
C LEU A 284 76.99 -27.91 24.90
N ASP A 285 76.37 -26.99 25.62
CA ASP A 285 76.96 -26.33 26.79
C ASP A 285 77.10 -27.31 27.97
N ALA A 286 76.11 -28.18 28.20
CA ALA A 286 76.21 -29.25 29.19
C ALA A 286 77.32 -30.25 28.83
N PHE A 287 77.48 -30.58 27.55
CA PHE A 287 78.58 -31.42 27.05
C PHE A 287 79.93 -30.73 27.25
N LYS A 288 80.09 -29.45 26.85
CA LYS A 288 81.34 -28.69 27.07
C LYS A 288 81.73 -28.61 28.54
N THR A 289 80.78 -28.35 29.43
CA THR A 289 81.01 -28.27 30.89
C THR A 289 81.42 -29.62 31.48
N ARG A 290 80.98 -30.74 30.88
CA ARG A 290 81.29 -32.10 31.35
C ARG A 290 82.65 -32.62 30.85
N PHE A 291 83.18 -32.08 29.75
CA PHE A 291 84.44 -32.52 29.13
C PHE A 291 85.63 -31.55 29.30
N LEU A 292 85.42 -30.34 29.82
CA LEU A 292 86.50 -29.40 30.18
C LEU A 292 86.56 -29.20 31.70
N PRO A 293 87.41 -29.94 32.46
CA PRO A 293 87.64 -29.60 33.85
C PRO A 293 88.51 -28.34 33.91
N ILE A 294 87.94 -27.27 34.46
CA ILE A 294 88.68 -26.06 34.82
C ILE A 294 89.63 -26.44 35.97
N SER A 295 90.92 -26.57 35.66
CA SER A 295 91.97 -26.70 36.67
C SER A 295 92.26 -25.31 37.24
N PRO A 296 92.12 -25.05 38.56
CA PRO A 296 92.51 -23.77 39.12
C PRO A 296 94.03 -23.70 39.23
N MET A 297 94.65 -22.83 38.44
CA MET A 297 96.07 -22.45 38.61
C MET A 297 96.13 -21.40 39.74
N ASN A 298 96.47 -21.86 40.94
CA ASN A 298 96.97 -20.99 42.00
C ASN A 298 98.35 -20.45 41.56
N PHE A 299 98.48 -19.15 41.35
CA PHE A 299 99.78 -18.49 41.39
C PHE A 299 99.97 -17.85 42.76
N VAL A 300 101.04 -18.31 43.42
CA VAL A 300 101.52 -17.94 44.73
C VAL A 300 102.83 -17.15 44.55
N HIS A 301 103.00 -16.11 45.36
CA HIS A 301 104.24 -15.39 45.70
C HIS A 301 104.89 -14.52 44.60
N HIS A 302 105.52 -13.38 44.89
CA HIS A 302 105.99 -12.77 46.13
C HIS A 302 106.04 -11.25 45.97
#